data_AF-A0A4Z0JH59-F1
#
_entry.id   AF-A0A4Z0JH59-F1
#
_cell.length_a   1.000
_cell.length_b   1.000
_cell.length_c   1.000
_cell.angle_alpha   90.00
_cell.angle_beta   90.00
_cell.angle_gamma   90.00
#
_symmetry.space_group_name_H-M   'P 1'
#
loop_
_entity.id
_entity.type
_entity.pdbx_description
1 polymer ?
#
loop_
_entity_poly.entity_id
_entity_poly.type
_entity_poly.pdbx_seq_one_letter_code
_entity_poly.pdbx_strand_id
1 'polypeptide(L)'
;LSFIVLSDIGVWKQVAEGKIPGAKFLYQEQREAFAEITKYSDFPYFTTNISKIDDTGFTDHDQVNVPIKDDAAKMDFYAAYLKSSKKLIAPTLKKMSQAWQEFLN
;
A
#
# COMPACT_ATOMS: atom_id res chain seq x y z
N LEU A 1 -14.97 -15.12 -0.76
CA LEU A 1 -13.66 -14.81 -1.38
C LEU A 1 -12.63 -14.65 -0.26
N SER A 2 -11.41 -15.16 -0.45
CA SER A 2 -10.35 -15.08 0.57
C SER A 2 -9.16 -14.29 0.03
N PHE A 3 -8.54 -13.46 0.86
CA PHE A 3 -7.39 -12.63 0.51
C PHE A 3 -6.23 -12.88 1.47
N ILE A 4 -5.01 -12.88 0.96
CA ILE A 4 -3.79 -12.84 1.78
C ILE A 4 -3.41 -11.37 1.98
N VAL A 5 -3.18 -10.96 3.24
CA VAL A 5 -2.98 -9.55 3.59
C VAL A 5 -1.91 -9.42 4.68
N LEU A 6 -1.05 -8.41 4.60
CA LEU A 6 -0.15 -8.09 5.70
C LEU A 6 -0.91 -7.52 6.90
N SER A 7 -0.51 -7.89 8.12
CA SER A 7 -1.19 -7.46 9.35
C SER A 7 -1.02 -5.97 9.65
N ASP A 8 0.18 -5.42 9.45
CA ASP A 8 0.52 -4.04 9.79
C ASP A 8 0.45 -3.09 8.58
N ILE A 9 -0.77 -2.92 8.06
CA ILE A 9 -1.08 -2.05 6.92
C ILE A 9 -1.83 -0.77 7.32
N GLY A 10 -1.93 -0.52 8.63
CA GLY A 10 -2.59 0.66 9.20
C GLY A 10 -4.03 0.83 8.73
N VAL A 11 -4.36 2.03 8.26
CA VAL A 11 -5.72 2.43 7.84
C VAL A 11 -6.31 1.56 6.72
N TRP A 12 -5.46 0.92 5.90
CA TRP A 12 -5.92 0.06 4.81
C TRP A 12 -6.69 -1.17 5.29
N LYS A 13 -6.41 -1.65 6.51
CA LYS A 13 -7.14 -2.77 7.10
C LYS A 13 -8.64 -2.47 7.21
N GLN A 14 -8.96 -1.29 7.77
CA GLN A 14 -10.35 -0.86 7.94
C GLN A 14 -11.05 -0.61 6.61
N VAL A 15 -10.32 -0.06 5.62
CA VAL A 15 -10.85 0.16 4.27
C VAL A 15 -11.24 -1.17 3.62
N ALA A 16 -10.34 -2.17 3.64
CA ALA A 16 -10.59 -3.47 3.02
C ALA A 16 -11.75 -4.21 3.70
N GLU A 17 -11.75 -4.33 5.03
CA GLU A 17 -12.80 -5.00 5.80
C GLU A 17 -14.16 -4.31 5.62
N GLY A 18 -14.18 -2.97 5.62
CA GLY A 18 -15.42 -2.20 5.49
C GLY A 18 -16.03 -2.21 4.09
N LYS A 19 -15.21 -2.30 3.03
CA LYS A 19 -15.69 -2.33 1.64
C LYS A 19 -16.05 -3.73 1.15
N ILE A 20 -15.51 -4.78 1.78
CA ILE A 20 -15.73 -6.17 1.36
C ILE A 20 -16.13 -7.05 2.56
N PRO A 21 -17.28 -6.79 3.21
CA PRO A 21 -17.65 -7.41 4.49
C PRO A 21 -17.86 -8.94 4.43
N GLY A 22 -17.99 -9.53 3.23
CA GLY A 22 -18.10 -10.98 3.03
C GLY A 22 -16.79 -11.68 2.68
N ALA A 23 -15.68 -10.96 2.62
CA ALA A 23 -14.37 -11.53 2.36
C ALA A 23 -13.74 -12.12 3.62
N LYS A 24 -12.93 -13.16 3.45
CA LYS A 24 -12.04 -13.69 4.48
C LYS A 24 -10.65 -13.09 4.28
N PHE A 25 -10.08 -12.53 5.33
CA PHE A 25 -8.73 -11.97 5.30
C PHE A 25 -7.79 -12.85 6.11
N LEU A 26 -6.79 -13.40 5.43
CA LEU A 26 -5.76 -14.27 5.97
C LEU A 26 -4.53 -13.42 6.28
N TYR A 27 -4.53 -12.82 7.47
CA TYR A 27 -3.50 -11.88 7.90
C TYR A 27 -2.16 -12.57 8.18
N GLN A 28 -1.08 -12.01 7.63
CA GLN A 28 0.30 -12.46 7.81
C GLN A 28 1.11 -11.36 8.52
N GLU A 29 1.71 -11.70 9.66
CA GLU A 29 2.59 -10.78 10.39
C GLU A 29 3.99 -10.70 9.76
N GLN A 30 4.48 -11.83 9.24
CA GLN A 30 5.81 -11.94 8.65
C GLN A 30 5.74 -11.71 7.13
N ARG A 31 6.59 -10.82 6.61
CA ARG A 31 6.63 -10.50 5.18
C ARG A 31 7.12 -11.69 4.35
N GLU A 32 8.02 -12.49 4.89
CA GLU A 32 8.56 -13.68 4.25
C GLU A 32 7.46 -14.73 4.06
N ALA A 33 6.64 -14.96 5.09
CA ALA A 33 5.49 -15.86 5.00
C ALA A 33 4.44 -15.35 3.99
N PHE A 34 4.17 -14.04 3.99
CA PHE A 34 3.31 -13.42 2.98
C PHE A 34 3.85 -13.68 1.58
N ALA A 35 5.14 -13.39 1.33
CA ALA A 35 5.78 -13.56 0.03
C ALA A 35 5.73 -15.02 -0.44
N GLU A 36 6.05 -15.98 0.44
CA GLU A 36 6.03 -17.41 0.13
C GLU A 36 4.62 -17.90 -0.22
N ILE A 37 3.59 -17.49 0.53
CA ILE A 37 2.21 -17.86 0.23
C ILE A 37 1.75 -17.22 -1.09
N THR A 38 2.03 -15.94 -1.32
CA THR A 38 1.66 -15.27 -2.58
C THR A 38 2.36 -15.86 -3.80
N LYS A 39 3.55 -16.44 -3.62
CA LYS A 39 4.30 -17.10 -4.69
C LYS A 39 3.73 -18.47 -5.08
N TYR A 40 3.15 -19.19 -4.12
CA TYR A 40 2.69 -20.59 -4.32
C TYR A 40 1.17 -20.77 -4.21
N SER A 41 0.39 -19.69 -4.19
CA SER A 41 -1.08 -19.76 -4.14
C SER A 41 -1.75 -18.75 -5.06
N ASP A 42 -2.99 -19.04 -5.42
CA ASP A 42 -3.84 -18.16 -6.23
C ASP A 42 -4.68 -17.19 -5.38
N PHE A 43 -4.32 -17.00 -4.11
CA PHE A 43 -5.05 -16.05 -3.27
C PHE A 43 -4.77 -14.61 -3.75
N PRO A 44 -5.82 -13.82 -4.02
CA PRO A 44 -5.63 -12.41 -4.32
C PRO A 44 -5.06 -11.67 -3.09
N TYR A 45 -4.23 -10.68 -3.36
CA TYR A 45 -3.70 -9.77 -2.36
C TYR A 45 -3.75 -8.33 -2.88
N PHE A 46 -3.65 -7.37 -1.97
CA PHE A 46 -3.69 -5.95 -2.32
C PHE A 46 -2.28 -5.37 -2.41
N THR A 47 -2.05 -4.54 -3.41
CA THR A 47 -0.85 -3.71 -3.52
C THR A 47 -1.26 -2.25 -3.69
N THR A 48 -0.37 -1.34 -3.30
CA THR A 48 -0.45 0.09 -3.63
C THR A 48 0.69 0.44 -4.57
N ASN A 49 0.64 1.61 -5.20
CA ASN A 49 1.80 2.15 -5.92
C ASN A 49 3.05 2.23 -5.00
N ILE A 50 2.86 2.55 -3.71
CA ILE A 50 3.96 2.70 -2.74
C ILE A 50 4.56 1.35 -2.35
N SER A 51 3.74 0.31 -2.15
CA SER A 51 4.25 -1.01 -1.76
C SER A 51 5.10 -1.67 -2.85
N LYS A 52 5.05 -1.15 -4.08
CA LYS A 52 5.90 -1.57 -5.20
C LYS A 52 7.28 -0.93 -5.20
N ILE A 53 7.51 0.10 -4.37
CA ILE A 53 8.83 0.73 -4.19
C ILE A 53 9.78 -0.23 -3.43
N ASP A 54 9.21 -1.12 -2.62
CA ASP A 54 9.97 -2.16 -1.92
C ASP A 54 10.20 -3.34 -2.88
N ASP A 55 11.47 -3.56 -3.27
CA ASP A 55 11.92 -4.52 -4.29
C ASP A 55 11.85 -5.99 -3.80
N THR A 56 10.92 -6.32 -2.89
CA THR A 56 10.90 -7.59 -2.16
C THR A 56 10.29 -8.75 -2.95
N GLY A 57 10.32 -8.71 -4.28
CA GLY A 57 10.07 -9.90 -5.10
C GLY A 57 8.62 -10.38 -5.11
N PHE A 58 7.64 -9.47 -5.20
CA PHE A 58 6.29 -9.82 -5.67
C PHE A 58 6.35 -10.11 -7.18
N THR A 59 7.03 -11.20 -7.54
CA THR A 59 7.17 -11.65 -8.92
C THR A 59 5.90 -12.40 -9.30
N ASP A 60 4.99 -11.70 -9.96
CA ASP A 60 3.81 -12.25 -10.63
C ASP A 60 4.25 -13.34 -11.61
N HIS A 61 4.25 -14.61 -11.18
CA HIS A 61 4.48 -15.70 -12.11
C HIS A 61 3.18 -16.08 -12.86
N ASP A 62 2.01 -15.94 -12.21
CA ASP A 62 0.70 -16.29 -12.80
C ASP A 62 -0.45 -15.31 -12.44
N GLN A 63 -0.17 -14.22 -11.71
CA GLN A 63 -1.19 -13.27 -11.28
C GLN A 63 -1.24 -12.02 -12.16
N VAL A 64 -2.43 -11.43 -12.32
CA VAL A 64 -2.63 -10.19 -13.07
C VAL A 64 -3.02 -9.04 -12.14
N ASN A 65 -2.36 -7.90 -12.32
CA ASN A 65 -2.70 -6.68 -11.58
C ASN A 65 -4.07 -6.15 -12.04
N VAL A 66 -5.04 -6.08 -11.12
CA VAL A 66 -6.37 -5.50 -11.38
C VAL A 66 -6.45 -4.10 -10.74
N PRO A 67 -6.53 -3.01 -11.53
CA PRO A 67 -6.61 -1.66 -10.98
C PRO A 67 -7.93 -1.41 -10.24
N ILE A 68 -7.85 -0.87 -9.02
CA ILE A 68 -9.00 -0.41 -8.23
C ILE A 68 -9.09 1.11 -8.36
N LYS A 69 -10.23 1.63 -8.86
CA LYS A 69 -10.41 3.07 -9.16
C LYS A 69 -11.28 3.81 -8.15
N ASP A 70 -11.92 3.09 -7.22
CA ASP A 70 -12.74 3.67 -6.17
C ASP A 70 -11.98 4.73 -5.38
N ASP A 71 -12.66 5.81 -4.99
CA ASP A 71 -12.02 6.87 -4.20
C ASP A 71 -11.55 6.37 -2.82
N ALA A 72 -12.18 5.32 -2.30
CA ALA A 72 -11.74 4.66 -1.07
C ALA A 72 -10.39 3.93 -1.22
N ALA A 73 -9.93 3.67 -2.45
CA ALA A 73 -8.62 3.08 -2.73
C ALA A 73 -7.51 4.13 -2.91
N LYS A 74 -7.78 5.39 -2.55
CA LYS A 74 -6.82 6.50 -2.57
C LYS A 74 -6.55 6.98 -1.15
N MET A 75 -5.33 7.44 -0.90
CA MET A 75 -4.92 7.96 0.40
C MET A 75 -4.11 9.23 0.22
N ASP A 76 -4.46 10.26 0.97
CA ASP A 76 -3.69 11.50 1.03
C ASP A 76 -2.53 11.36 2.01
N PHE A 77 -1.34 11.77 1.58
CA PHE A 77 -0.15 11.81 2.42
C PHE A 77 0.14 13.25 2.83
N TYR A 78 0.30 13.46 4.14
CA TYR A 78 0.56 14.76 4.73
C TYR A 78 1.91 14.79 5.44
N ALA A 79 2.63 15.90 5.30
CA ALA A 79 3.83 16.17 6.10
C ALA A 79 3.46 16.95 7.37
N ALA A 80 3.68 16.35 8.53
CA ALA A 80 3.48 16.99 9.83
C ALA A 80 4.80 17.61 10.33
N TYR A 81 4.76 18.88 10.72
CA TYR A 81 5.92 19.61 11.26
C TYR A 81 5.49 20.76 12.16
N LEU A 82 6.37 21.19 13.06
CA LEU A 82 6.14 22.36 13.91
C LEU A 82 6.06 23.63 13.08
N LYS A 83 5.09 24.50 13.36
CA LYS A 83 4.92 25.78 12.66
C LYS A 83 6.20 26.64 12.69
N SER A 84 6.93 26.61 13.80
CA SER A 84 8.22 27.30 13.96
C SER A 84 9.29 26.81 12.98
N SER A 85 9.26 25.52 12.61
CA SER A 85 10.22 24.89 11.70
C SER A 85 9.86 25.08 10.22
N LYS A 86 8.75 25.78 9.89
CA LYS A 86 8.26 25.92 8.51
C LYS A 86 9.33 26.44 7.54
N LYS A 87 10.07 27.48 7.92
CA LYS A 87 11.11 28.08 7.06
C LYS A 87 12.23 27.09 6.76
N LEU A 88 12.61 26.28 7.75
CA LEU A 88 13.66 25.28 7.62
C LEU A 88 13.23 24.12 6.72
N ILE A 89 12.00 23.62 6.89
CA ILE A 89 11.54 22.41 6.19
C ILE A 89 10.96 22.68 4.80
N ALA A 90 10.51 23.91 4.51
CA ALA A 90 9.84 24.25 3.26
C ALA A 90 10.61 23.83 1.97
N PRO A 91 11.94 24.00 1.86
CA PRO A 91 12.67 23.53 0.69
C PRO A 91 12.60 22.01 0.50
N THR A 92 12.66 21.25 1.59
CA THR A 92 12.54 19.78 1.57
C THR A 92 11.12 19.36 1.17
N LEU A 93 10.08 19.98 1.76
CA LEU A 93 8.69 19.70 1.39
C LEU A 93 8.43 19.97 -0.09
N LYS A 94 9.01 21.03 -0.64
CA LYS A 94 8.91 21.33 -2.08
C LYS A 94 9.53 20.21 -2.93
N LYS A 95 10.73 19.75 -2.59
CA LYS A 95 11.39 18.64 -3.30
C LYS A 95 10.60 17.33 -3.20
N MET A 96 10.13 16.99 -1.99
CA MET A 96 9.31 15.80 -1.77
C MET A 96 8.01 15.85 -2.56
N SER A 97 7.32 17.00 -2.57
CA SER A 97 6.10 17.17 -3.34
C SER A 97 6.33 17.06 -4.84
N GLN A 98 7.46 17.55 -5.36
CA GLN A 98 7.81 17.42 -6.78
C GLN A 98 8.08 15.95 -7.14
N ALA A 99 8.93 15.27 -6.38
CA ALA A 99 9.21 13.85 -6.58
C ALA A 99 7.94 12.98 -6.47
N TRP A 100 7.02 13.34 -5.56
CA TRP A 100 5.75 12.63 -5.42
C TRP A 100 4.85 12.80 -6.66
N GLN A 101 4.77 13.99 -7.24
CA GLN A 101 4.00 14.22 -8.46
C GLN A 101 4.60 13.48 -9.65
N GLU A 102 5.94 13.43 -9.76
CA GLU A 102 6.64 12.64 -10.76
C GLU A 102 6.37 11.14 -10.61
N PHE A 103 6.33 10.63 -9.37
CA PHE A 103 6.04 9.23 -9.07
C PHE A 103 4.59 8.80 -9.40
N LEU A 104 3.64 9.73 -9.33
CA LEU A 104 2.23 9.45 -9.61
C LEU A 104 1.89 9.47 -11.12
N ASN A 105 2.75 10.08 -11.95
CA ASN A 105 2.57 10.18 -13.41
C ASN A 105 3.10 8.93 -14.13
#